data_AF-A0A6P6V0M6-F1
#
_entry.id   AF-A0A6P6V0M6-F1
#
_cell.length_a   1.000
_cell.length_b   1.000
_cell.length_c   1.000
_cell.angle_alpha   90.00
_cell.angle_beta   90.00
_cell.angle_gamma   90.00
#
_symmetry.space_group_name_H-M   'P 1'
#
loop_
_entity.id
_entity.type
_entity.pdbx_description
1 polymer ?
#
loop_
_entity_poly.entity_id
_entity_poly.type
_entity_poly.pdbx_seq_one_letter_code
_entity_poly.pdbx_strand_id
1 'polypeptide(L)'
;MEKLRHLHVKNYATITLQDGESTIFSKVLNLVSLSYPYLIYGIGIENIMRRLVKLRKLRCVFSELRDDTGKYNQFPIMNFLTELESLNILYSGRIGLPCKFDFPLNLRKLTLSKFRLPWDCISDIGRLPNLEVLKLLSKAFEGKVWEMKEGEFLKLKFLKLDSLNLSEWKACSDHLPQLQHLILQSCRQLKEVPSGFGDSSTLEMIEVQMYTSSLAESVRRLQEELEDMGNELKVLVEFSDTDF
;
A
#
# COMPACT_ATOMS: atom_id res chain seq x y z
N MET A 1 20.96 25.33 9.30
CA MET A 1 20.56 24.12 8.55
C MET A 1 19.16 24.27 7.92
N GLU A 2 18.89 25.33 7.14
CA GLU A 2 17.52 25.62 6.65
C GLU A 2 17.21 25.15 5.21
N LYS A 3 18.18 24.58 4.49
CA LYS A 3 18.03 24.27 3.06
C LYS A 3 17.70 22.81 2.73
N LEU A 4 17.77 21.88 3.69
CA LEU A 4 17.58 20.46 3.40
C LEU A 4 16.09 20.10 3.36
N ARG A 5 15.55 19.94 2.15
CA ARG A 5 14.13 19.58 1.89
C ARG A 5 13.95 18.12 1.47
N HIS A 6 14.99 17.49 0.95
CA HIS A 6 14.95 16.13 0.44
C HIS A 6 16.13 15.36 1.02
N LEU A 7 15.84 14.25 1.69
CA LEU A 7 16.85 13.35 2.24
C LEU A 7 16.64 11.95 1.69
N HIS A 8 17.66 11.42 1.04
CA HIS A 8 17.71 10.03 0.58
C HIS A 8 18.83 9.31 1.35
N VAL A 9 18.45 8.28 2.08
CA VAL A 9 19.38 7.49 2.88
C VAL A 9 19.86 6.31 2.04
N LYS A 10 21.15 6.29 1.68
CA LYS A 10 21.76 5.13 1.02
C LYS A 10 21.98 4.01 2.04
N ASN A 11 21.84 2.76 1.59
CA ASN A 11 22.14 1.55 2.37
C ASN A 11 21.37 1.39 3.69
N TYR A 12 20.14 1.91 3.77
CA TYR A 12 19.28 1.72 4.95
C TYR A 12 19.96 2.15 6.26
N ALA A 13 20.69 3.27 6.26
CA ALA A 13 21.29 3.76 7.49
C ALA A 13 20.21 4.00 8.56
N THR A 14 20.47 3.48 9.76
CA THR A 14 19.58 3.66 10.91
C THR A 14 19.57 5.12 11.33
N ILE A 15 18.39 5.72 11.41
CA ILE A 15 18.23 7.04 12.01
C ILE A 15 17.94 6.84 13.49
N THR A 16 18.97 6.94 14.33
CA THR A 16 18.82 7.00 15.79
C THR A 16 19.02 8.43 16.27
N LEU A 17 18.26 8.83 17.28
CA LEU A 17 18.66 9.95 18.12
C LEU A 17 19.59 9.36 19.18
N GLN A 18 20.80 9.91 19.34
CA GLN A 18 21.61 9.61 20.51
C GLN A 18 20.91 10.25 21.70
N ASP A 19 20.39 9.43 22.62
CA ASP A 19 19.91 9.89 23.92
C ASP A 19 21.11 10.32 24.74
N GLY A 20 21.33 11.63 24.76
CA GLY A 20 22.29 12.32 25.61
C GLY A 20 21.66 13.64 26.02
N GLU A 21 21.04 13.62 27.19
CA GLU A 21 20.58 14.78 27.96
C GLU A 21 19.39 15.59 27.39
N SER A 22 18.33 15.58 28.21
CA SER A 22 17.28 16.60 28.29
C SER A 22 17.70 17.96 27.74
N THR A 23 17.28 18.27 26.51
CA THR A 23 17.16 19.65 26.06
C THR A 23 15.95 19.78 25.14
N ILE A 24 15.20 20.85 25.35
CA ILE A 24 14.02 21.25 24.57
C ILE A 24 14.36 21.24 23.09
N PHE A 25 13.90 20.21 22.41
CA PHE A 25 14.35 19.85 21.06
C PHE A 25 13.41 20.44 20.00
N SER A 26 13.23 21.77 20.04
CA SER A 26 12.14 22.55 19.41
C SER A 26 12.18 22.71 17.89
N LYS A 27 13.22 22.24 17.18
CA LYS A 27 13.35 22.53 15.75
C LYS A 27 12.71 21.45 14.87
N VAL A 28 11.52 21.76 14.35
CA VAL A 28 10.90 21.04 13.23
C VAL A 28 11.84 21.05 12.03
N LEU A 29 12.03 19.89 11.42
CA LEU A 29 12.81 19.75 10.20
C LEU A 29 11.95 20.14 9.00
N ASN A 30 12.46 21.00 8.12
CA ASN A 30 11.77 21.42 6.88
C ASN A 30 11.87 20.36 5.75
N LEU A 31 11.96 19.08 6.10
CA LEU A 31 12.03 17.98 5.15
C LEU A 31 10.66 17.72 4.52
N VAL A 32 10.62 17.74 3.19
CA VAL A 32 9.45 17.47 2.35
C VAL A 32 9.45 16.02 1.86
N SER A 33 10.63 15.43 1.64
CA SER A 33 10.73 13.99 1.34
C SER A 33 11.86 13.29 2.08
N LEU A 34 11.57 12.10 2.57
CA LEU A 34 12.52 11.20 3.24
C LEU A 34 12.40 9.82 2.60
N SER A 35 13.51 9.26 2.15
CA SER A 35 13.52 7.97 1.45
C SER A 35 14.57 7.01 2.00
N TYR A 36 14.12 5.77 2.20
CA TYR A 36 14.87 4.61 2.68
C TYR A 36 15.55 4.72 4.07
N PRO A 37 15.03 5.49 5.06
CA PRO A 37 15.53 5.32 6.41
C PRO A 37 15.14 3.93 6.92
N TYR A 38 16.04 3.34 7.69
CA TYR A 38 15.76 2.12 8.45
C TYR A 38 15.24 2.52 9.83
N LEU A 39 13.97 2.19 10.07
CA LEU A 39 13.22 2.58 11.26
C LEU A 39 12.96 1.35 12.11
N ILE A 40 13.49 1.36 13.33
CA ILE A 40 13.35 0.26 14.28
C ILE A 40 12.24 0.63 15.26
N TYR A 41 11.20 -0.20 15.34
CA TYR A 41 10.08 0.04 16.26
C TYR A 41 10.60 0.07 17.70
N GLY A 42 10.16 1.06 18.50
CA GLY A 42 10.57 1.23 19.90
C GLY A 42 11.79 2.14 20.14
N ILE A 43 12.66 2.39 19.15
CA ILE A 43 13.83 3.28 19.32
C ILE A 43 13.48 4.70 18.88
N GLY A 44 12.92 5.53 19.77
CA GLY A 44 12.80 6.99 19.59
C GLY A 44 12.15 7.48 18.30
N ILE A 45 11.51 6.59 17.52
CA ILE A 45 11.13 6.85 16.14
C ILE A 45 9.96 7.83 16.06
N GLU A 46 9.02 7.71 17.00
CA GLU A 46 7.92 8.65 17.11
C GLU A 46 8.44 10.07 17.35
N ASN A 47 9.50 10.24 18.14
CA ASN A 47 10.09 11.55 18.41
C ASN A 47 10.73 12.16 17.15
N ILE A 48 11.40 11.34 16.33
CA ILE A 48 11.94 11.77 15.04
C ILE A 48 10.80 12.15 14.08
N MET A 49 9.80 11.28 13.97
CA MET A 49 8.69 11.46 13.04
C MET A 49 7.87 12.71 13.40
N ARG A 50 7.67 13.00 14.69
CA ARG A 50 7.00 14.23 15.16
C ARG A 50 7.74 15.52 14.77
N ARG A 51 9.02 15.45 14.39
CA ARG A 51 9.78 16.59 13.86
C ARG A 51 9.64 16.76 12.35
N LEU A 52 9.06 15.79 11.65
CA LEU A 52 8.91 15.74 10.21
C LEU A 52 7.49 16.13 9.77
N VAL A 53 6.83 17.07 10.45
CA VAL A 53 5.42 17.42 10.16
C VAL A 53 5.19 18.01 8.77
N LYS A 54 6.22 18.57 8.12
CA LYS A 54 6.17 19.09 6.73
C LYS A 54 6.44 18.03 5.67
N LEU A 55 6.58 16.77 6.09
CA LEU A 55 6.92 15.68 5.20
C LEU A 55 5.71 15.32 4.34
N ARG A 56 5.89 15.40 3.02
CA ARG A 56 4.88 15.03 2.03
C ARG A 56 5.07 13.65 1.46
N LYS A 57 6.32 13.16 1.44
CA LYS A 57 6.67 11.84 0.90
C LYS A 57 7.60 11.10 1.85
N LEU A 58 7.17 9.92 2.29
CA LEU A 58 7.96 9.01 3.10
C LEU A 58 8.06 7.66 2.39
N ARG A 59 9.29 7.19 2.20
CA ARG A 59 9.56 5.80 1.86
C ARG A 59 10.49 5.24 2.91
N CYS A 60 10.15 4.18 3.62
CA CYS A 60 10.97 3.67 4.72
C CYS A 60 10.90 2.15 4.87
N VAL A 61 11.88 1.61 5.59
CA VAL A 61 11.86 0.23 6.08
C VAL A 61 11.53 0.27 7.55
N PHE A 62 10.47 -0.41 7.96
CA PHE A 62 10.17 -0.65 9.37
C PHE A 62 10.59 -2.06 9.75
N SER A 63 11.38 -2.18 10.82
CA SER A 63 11.76 -3.48 11.38
C SER A 63 11.23 -3.61 12.79
N GLU A 64 10.67 -4.78 13.06
CA GLU A 64 10.37 -5.24 14.41
C GLU A 64 11.69 -5.56 15.12
N LEU A 65 11.88 -5.04 16.34
CA LEU A 65 12.79 -5.66 17.29
C LEU A 65 12.11 -6.92 17.78
N ARG A 66 12.74 -8.07 17.58
CA ARG A 66 12.31 -9.30 18.22
C ARG A 66 12.58 -9.12 19.71
N ASP A 67 11.57 -8.81 20.49
CA ASP A 67 11.65 -9.11 21.91
C ASP A 67 11.35 -10.61 22.09
N ASP A 68 11.99 -11.23 23.06
CA ASP A 68 11.80 -12.66 23.36
C ASP A 68 10.41 -12.94 23.97
N THR A 69 9.50 -11.95 23.99
CA THR A 69 8.19 -12.01 24.63
C THR A 69 7.10 -12.55 23.71
N GLY A 70 7.38 -12.72 22.41
CA GLY A 70 6.44 -13.23 21.42
C GLY A 70 5.27 -12.27 21.12
N LYS A 71 5.33 -11.02 21.59
CA LYS A 71 4.32 -10.00 21.29
C LYS A 71 4.68 -9.29 19.99
N TYR A 72 3.74 -9.31 19.05
CA TYR A 72 3.87 -8.57 17.81
C TYR A 72 3.66 -7.07 18.03
N ASN A 73 4.45 -6.25 17.34
CA ASN A 73 4.32 -4.81 17.44
C ASN A 73 3.07 -4.27 16.72
N GLN A 74 2.57 -3.13 17.22
CA GLN A 74 1.54 -2.37 16.53
C GLN A 74 2.15 -1.57 15.36
N PHE A 75 1.29 -1.15 14.45
CA PHE A 75 1.72 -0.28 13.36
C PHE A 75 2.20 1.08 13.91
N PRO A 76 3.26 1.70 13.36
CA PRO A 76 3.75 2.98 13.83
C PRO A 76 2.69 4.08 13.75
N ILE A 77 2.55 4.88 14.83
CA ILE A 77 1.64 6.03 14.84
C ILE A 77 2.15 7.08 13.86
N MET A 78 1.33 7.44 12.86
CA MET A 78 1.70 8.40 11.81
C MET A 78 0.65 9.47 11.55
N ASN A 79 -0.46 9.48 12.29
CA ASN A 79 -1.57 10.42 12.12
C ASN A 79 -1.18 11.91 12.28
N PHE A 80 -0.08 12.20 13.00
CA PHE A 80 0.45 13.55 13.18
C PHE A 80 1.21 14.09 11.95
N LEU A 81 1.53 13.25 10.96
CA LEU A 81 2.16 13.69 9.71
C LEU A 81 1.11 14.26 8.75
N THR A 82 0.51 15.39 9.13
CA THR A 82 -0.68 15.94 8.47
C THR A 82 -0.44 16.39 7.04
N GLU A 83 0.79 16.72 6.62
CA GLU A 83 1.11 17.03 5.22
C GLU A 83 1.48 15.80 4.37
N LEU A 84 1.47 14.59 4.95
CA LEU A 84 1.93 13.39 4.24
C LEU A 84 0.92 12.93 3.19
N GLU A 85 1.33 13.05 1.92
CA GLU A 85 0.52 12.67 0.77
C GLU A 85 0.93 11.29 0.22
N SER A 86 2.18 10.85 0.44
CA SER A 86 2.70 9.58 -0.07
C SER A 86 3.51 8.82 0.96
N LEU A 87 3.13 7.56 1.19
CA LEU A 87 3.74 6.65 2.14
C LEU A 87 4.06 5.32 1.48
N ASN A 88 5.32 4.90 1.56
CA ASN A 88 5.78 3.61 1.07
C ASN A 88 6.55 2.90 2.20
N ILE A 89 6.02 1.77 2.65
CA ILE A 89 6.61 1.03 3.74
C ILE A 89 6.95 -0.39 3.29
N LEU A 90 8.20 -0.76 3.52
CA LEU A 90 8.63 -2.15 3.55
C LEU A 90 8.72 -2.57 5.02
N TYR A 91 7.96 -3.59 5.39
CA TYR A 91 7.95 -4.11 6.75
C TYR A 91 8.80 -5.37 6.88
N SER A 92 9.56 -5.45 7.97
CA SER A 92 10.41 -6.57 8.34
C SER A 92 10.00 -7.03 9.74
N GLY A 93 8.92 -7.83 9.81
CA GLY A 93 8.35 -8.31 11.07
C GLY A 93 6.97 -8.93 10.88
N ARG A 94 6.23 -9.06 11.98
CA ARG A 94 4.79 -9.34 11.98
C ARG A 94 4.04 -8.25 12.75
N ILE A 95 2.79 -8.00 12.40
CA ILE A 95 1.93 -7.03 13.08
C ILE A 95 0.99 -7.76 14.04
N GLY A 96 0.80 -7.19 15.23
CA GLY A 96 -0.14 -7.70 16.22
C GLY A 96 -1.59 -7.49 15.82
N LEU A 97 -2.43 -8.47 16.16
CA LEU A 97 -3.87 -8.41 15.96
C LEU A 97 -4.57 -7.96 17.26
N PRO A 98 -5.67 -7.18 17.17
CA PRO A 98 -6.29 -6.65 15.95
C PRO A 98 -5.43 -5.54 15.32
N CYS A 99 -5.51 -5.40 13.99
CA CYS A 99 -4.82 -4.33 13.29
C CYS A 99 -5.37 -2.98 13.76
N LYS A 100 -4.46 -2.05 14.07
CA LYS A 100 -4.77 -0.64 14.30
C LYS A 100 -3.82 0.17 13.45
N PHE A 101 -4.36 0.92 12.50
CA PHE A 101 -3.57 1.81 11.66
C PHE A 101 -3.88 3.27 11.96
N ASP A 102 -2.85 4.01 12.35
CA ASP A 102 -2.92 5.45 12.54
C ASP A 102 -2.32 6.17 11.33
N PHE A 103 -2.93 5.98 10.16
CA PHE A 103 -2.51 6.66 8.94
C PHE A 103 -2.88 8.16 8.98
N PRO A 104 -2.10 9.04 8.33
CA PRO A 104 -2.51 10.42 8.10
C PRO A 104 -3.68 10.52 7.11
N LEU A 105 -4.63 11.41 7.39
CA LEU A 105 -5.87 11.57 6.60
C LEU A 105 -5.66 12.22 5.21
N ASN A 106 -4.56 12.93 5.02
CA ASN A 106 -4.20 13.56 3.73
C ASN A 106 -3.47 12.61 2.78
N LEU A 107 -3.34 11.33 3.16
CA LEU A 107 -2.64 10.34 2.37
C LEU A 107 -3.37 10.05 1.06
N ARG A 108 -2.66 10.26 -0.06
CA ARG A 108 -3.14 9.97 -1.42
C ARG A 108 -2.53 8.74 -2.03
N LYS A 109 -1.30 8.39 -1.64
CA LYS A 109 -0.56 7.26 -2.20
C LYS A 109 -0.03 6.37 -1.08
N LEU A 110 -0.49 5.13 -1.03
CA LEU A 110 -0.02 4.13 -0.08
C LEU A 110 0.64 2.96 -0.81
N THR A 111 1.80 2.55 -0.33
CA THR A 111 2.44 1.30 -0.72
C THR A 111 2.83 0.52 0.52
N LEU A 112 2.32 -0.70 0.66
CA LEU A 112 2.65 -1.62 1.73
C LEU A 112 3.37 -2.83 1.15
N SER A 113 4.46 -3.26 1.78
CA SER A 113 5.18 -4.45 1.38
C SER A 113 5.64 -5.30 2.55
N LYS A 114 5.54 -6.64 2.42
CA LYS A 114 5.98 -7.65 3.39
C LYS A 114 5.32 -7.58 4.78
N PHE A 115 4.14 -6.99 4.85
CA PHE A 115 3.38 -6.83 6.09
C PHE A 115 2.68 -8.10 6.58
N ARG A 116 2.28 -8.99 5.66
CA ARG A 116 1.54 -10.24 5.94
C ARG A 116 0.26 -10.02 6.75
N LEU A 117 -0.45 -8.92 6.48
CA LEU A 117 -1.69 -8.58 7.16
C LEU A 117 -2.84 -9.49 6.72
N PRO A 118 -3.76 -9.91 7.60
CA PRO A 118 -4.98 -10.56 7.15
C PRO A 118 -5.86 -9.57 6.38
N TRP A 119 -6.63 -10.07 5.42
CA TRP A 119 -7.52 -9.23 4.61
C TRP A 119 -8.57 -8.45 5.42
N ASP A 120 -8.96 -8.92 6.60
CA ASP A 120 -9.88 -8.18 7.49
C ASP A 120 -9.38 -6.79 7.87
N CYS A 121 -8.07 -6.55 7.78
CA CYS A 121 -7.44 -5.27 8.10
C CYS A 121 -7.44 -4.27 6.93
N ILE A 122 -7.83 -4.68 5.72
CA ILE A 122 -7.83 -3.82 4.52
C ILE A 122 -8.85 -2.68 4.63
N SER A 123 -9.92 -2.87 5.42
CA SER A 123 -11.01 -1.92 5.61
C SER A 123 -10.53 -0.57 6.15
N ASP A 124 -9.54 -0.57 7.04
CA ASP A 124 -9.00 0.68 7.60
C ASP A 124 -8.26 1.51 6.53
N ILE A 125 -7.66 0.83 5.54
CA ILE A 125 -7.05 1.48 4.37
C ILE A 125 -8.14 1.94 3.40
N GLY A 126 -9.18 1.13 3.21
CA GLY A 126 -10.33 1.45 2.36
C GLY A 126 -11.08 2.70 2.79
N ARG A 127 -11.09 3.02 4.08
CA ARG A 127 -11.75 4.21 4.63
C ARG A 127 -10.93 5.49 4.54
N LEU A 128 -9.71 5.45 3.97
CA LEU A 128 -8.90 6.65 3.83
C LEU A 128 -9.54 7.63 2.85
N PRO A 129 -9.85 8.87 3.27
CA PRO A 129 -10.77 9.75 2.54
C PRO A 129 -10.19 10.34 1.25
N ASN A 130 -8.87 10.26 1.07
CA ASN A 130 -8.15 10.87 -0.05
C ASN A 130 -7.26 9.88 -0.80
N LEU A 131 -7.39 8.58 -0.54
CA LEU A 131 -6.52 7.57 -1.13
C LEU A 131 -6.83 7.39 -2.62
N GLU A 132 -5.90 7.79 -3.47
CA GLU A 132 -5.99 7.71 -4.94
C GLU A 132 -5.17 6.54 -5.50
N VAL A 133 -4.07 6.15 -4.83
CA VAL A 133 -3.15 5.12 -5.28
C VAL A 133 -2.87 4.13 -4.16
N LEU A 134 -3.14 2.85 -4.40
CA LEU A 134 -2.80 1.75 -3.51
C LEU A 134 -1.91 0.74 -4.22
N LYS A 135 -0.81 0.36 -3.57
CA LYS A 135 0.08 -0.71 -4.04
C LYS A 135 0.34 -1.71 -2.92
N LEU A 136 -0.05 -2.95 -3.13
CA LEU A 136 0.14 -4.05 -2.19
C LEU A 136 1.16 -5.02 -2.78
N LEU A 137 2.36 -5.06 -2.20
CA LEU A 137 3.52 -5.73 -2.80
C LEU A 137 4.08 -6.85 -1.91
N SER A 138 4.47 -7.98 -2.48
CA SER A 138 5.25 -9.03 -1.81
C SER A 138 4.69 -9.44 -0.45
N LYS A 139 3.57 -10.18 -0.44
CA LYS A 139 2.88 -10.59 0.80
C LYS A 139 2.54 -9.41 1.71
N ALA A 140 2.06 -8.30 1.15
CA ALA A 140 1.55 -7.18 1.94
C ALA A 140 0.32 -7.62 2.77
N PHE A 141 -0.57 -8.37 2.12
CA PHE A 141 -1.69 -9.06 2.74
C PHE A 141 -1.55 -10.57 2.52
N GLU A 142 -2.07 -11.36 3.46
CA GLU A 142 -2.14 -12.80 3.43
C GLU A 142 -3.58 -13.28 3.59
N GLY A 143 -3.98 -14.20 2.72
CA GLY A 143 -5.29 -14.85 2.75
C GLY A 143 -5.84 -15.03 1.35
N LYS A 144 -6.69 -16.05 1.18
CA LYS A 144 -7.20 -16.46 -0.14
C LYS A 144 -8.32 -15.59 -0.66
N VAL A 145 -9.07 -14.92 0.23
CA VAL A 145 -10.27 -14.17 -0.14
C VAL A 145 -10.08 -12.72 0.28
N TRP A 146 -10.31 -11.80 -0.66
CA TRP A 146 -10.50 -10.38 -0.38
C TRP A 146 -11.95 -10.02 -0.70
N GLU A 147 -12.73 -9.72 0.33
CA GLU A 147 -14.10 -9.22 0.20
C GLU A 147 -14.13 -7.73 0.51
N MET A 148 -14.51 -6.93 -0.49
CA MET A 148 -14.66 -5.49 -0.33
C MET A 148 -15.97 -5.18 0.40
N LYS A 149 -15.96 -4.13 1.23
CA LYS A 149 -17.16 -3.67 1.92
C LYS A 149 -17.62 -2.33 1.35
N GLU A 150 -18.92 -2.08 1.48
CA GLU A 150 -19.55 -0.84 1.05
C GLU A 150 -18.84 0.40 1.66
N GLY A 151 -18.65 1.43 0.83
CA GLY A 151 -18.04 2.69 1.26
C GLY A 151 -16.51 2.68 1.34
N GLU A 152 -15.84 1.60 0.97
CA GLU A 152 -14.38 1.53 0.89
C GLU A 152 -13.86 2.04 -0.47
N PHE A 153 -12.64 2.59 -0.49
CA PHE A 153 -11.89 2.94 -1.70
C PHE A 153 -12.57 3.92 -2.69
N LEU A 154 -13.46 4.78 -2.20
CA LEU A 154 -14.29 5.68 -3.02
C LEU A 154 -13.53 6.65 -3.95
N LYS A 155 -12.26 6.96 -3.65
CA LYS A 155 -11.40 7.83 -4.49
C LYS A 155 -10.25 7.10 -5.17
N LEU A 156 -10.21 5.78 -5.08
CA LEU A 156 -9.09 4.99 -5.57
C LEU A 156 -9.10 4.96 -7.10
N LYS A 157 -8.03 5.47 -7.71
CA LYS A 157 -7.83 5.53 -9.17
C LYS A 157 -6.84 4.50 -9.69
N PHE A 158 -5.89 4.11 -8.85
CA PHE A 158 -4.84 3.16 -9.20
C PHE A 158 -4.70 2.09 -8.13
N LEU A 159 -4.79 0.82 -8.55
CA LEU A 159 -4.56 -0.34 -7.71
C LEU A 159 -3.50 -1.24 -8.33
N LYS A 160 -2.45 -1.56 -7.56
CA LYS A 160 -1.48 -2.61 -7.92
C LYS A 160 -1.47 -3.71 -6.87
N LEU A 161 -1.69 -4.94 -7.31
CA LEU A 161 -1.52 -6.16 -6.55
C LEU A 161 -0.31 -6.90 -7.11
N ASP A 162 0.69 -7.15 -6.27
CA ASP A 162 1.94 -7.78 -6.68
C ASP A 162 2.36 -8.87 -5.70
N SER A 163 2.50 -10.09 -6.20
CA SER A 163 3.04 -11.23 -5.45
C SER A 163 2.25 -11.48 -4.15
N LEU A 164 0.92 -11.54 -4.28
CA LEU A 164 -0.04 -11.84 -3.21
C LEU A 164 -0.59 -13.27 -3.37
N ASN A 165 -0.97 -13.92 -2.26
CA ASN A 165 -1.64 -15.22 -2.24
C ASN A 165 -3.17 -15.13 -2.29
N LEU A 166 -3.67 -14.15 -3.05
CA LEU A 166 -5.09 -13.92 -3.27
C LEU A 166 -5.61 -14.91 -4.32
N SER A 167 -6.70 -15.60 -4.02
CA SER A 167 -7.34 -16.57 -4.93
C SER A 167 -8.70 -16.08 -5.43
N GLU A 168 -9.48 -15.46 -4.55
CA GLU A 168 -10.83 -14.94 -4.82
C GLU A 168 -10.89 -13.46 -4.44
N TRP A 169 -11.31 -12.63 -5.38
CA TRP A 169 -11.55 -11.21 -5.15
C TRP A 169 -13.02 -10.91 -5.34
N LYS A 170 -13.72 -10.65 -4.23
CA LYS A 170 -15.16 -10.40 -4.20
C LYS A 170 -15.40 -8.89 -4.13
N ALA A 171 -15.83 -8.33 -5.26
CA ALA A 171 -16.25 -6.93 -5.35
C ALA A 171 -17.40 -6.77 -6.36
N CYS A 172 -18.39 -5.98 -5.97
CA CYS A 172 -19.41 -5.41 -6.85
C CYS A 172 -18.94 -4.09 -7.49
N SER A 173 -19.71 -3.59 -8.48
CA SER A 173 -19.46 -2.35 -9.23
C SER A 173 -19.28 -1.11 -8.35
N ASP A 174 -19.95 -1.04 -7.20
CA ASP A 174 -19.92 0.12 -6.31
C ASP A 174 -18.66 0.25 -5.43
N HIS A 175 -17.81 -0.77 -5.35
CA HIS A 175 -16.68 -0.77 -4.42
C HIS A 175 -15.46 0.02 -4.92
N LEU A 176 -15.36 0.28 -6.22
CA LEU A 176 -14.22 0.94 -6.86
C LEU A 176 -14.68 1.94 -7.94
N PRO A 177 -15.54 2.91 -7.58
CA PRO A 177 -16.28 3.72 -8.56
C PRO A 177 -15.41 4.71 -9.34
N GLN A 178 -14.13 4.89 -8.97
CA GLN A 178 -13.18 5.79 -9.63
C GLN A 178 -11.94 5.06 -10.16
N LEU A 179 -11.93 3.73 -10.15
CA LEU A 179 -10.74 2.98 -10.55
C LEU A 179 -10.50 3.14 -12.05
N GLN A 180 -9.29 3.58 -12.39
CA GLN A 180 -8.85 3.81 -13.77
C GLN A 180 -7.81 2.77 -14.21
N HIS A 181 -6.91 2.39 -13.29
CA HIS A 181 -5.79 1.50 -13.59
C HIS A 181 -5.70 0.36 -12.59
N LEU A 182 -5.70 -0.86 -13.09
CA LEU A 182 -5.45 -2.08 -12.34
C LEU A 182 -4.18 -2.76 -12.85
N ILE A 183 -3.25 -3.08 -11.95
CA ILE A 183 -2.09 -3.90 -12.25
C ILE A 183 -2.10 -5.15 -11.37
N LEU A 184 -2.09 -6.31 -12.02
CA LEU A 184 -2.00 -7.63 -11.41
C LEU A 184 -0.68 -8.27 -11.83
N GLN A 185 0.27 -8.34 -10.90
CA GLN A 185 1.60 -8.89 -11.16
C GLN A 185 1.87 -10.08 -10.25
N SER A 186 2.25 -11.23 -10.82
CA SER A 186 2.62 -12.42 -10.04
C SER A 186 1.54 -12.89 -9.06
N CYS A 187 0.26 -12.59 -9.34
CA CYS A 187 -0.90 -13.03 -8.57
C CYS A 187 -1.37 -14.42 -9.04
N ARG A 188 -0.47 -15.41 -8.99
CA ARG A 188 -0.64 -16.74 -9.63
C ARG A 188 -1.81 -17.59 -9.09
N GLN A 189 -2.46 -17.17 -8.01
CA GLN A 189 -3.60 -17.89 -7.43
C GLN A 189 -4.94 -17.24 -7.78
N LEU A 190 -4.93 -15.98 -8.23
CA LEU A 190 -6.13 -15.22 -8.52
C LEU A 190 -6.75 -15.76 -9.80
N LYS A 191 -7.98 -16.26 -9.70
CA LYS A 191 -8.63 -16.93 -10.84
C LYS A 191 -9.31 -15.96 -11.80
N GLU A 192 -9.87 -14.89 -11.26
CA GLU A 192 -10.69 -13.93 -12.00
C GLU A 192 -10.59 -12.54 -11.38
N VAL A 193 -10.83 -11.52 -12.21
CA VAL A 193 -11.13 -10.17 -11.72
C VAL A 193 -12.62 -10.08 -11.37
N PRO A 194 -13.03 -9.21 -10.43
CA PRO A 194 -14.44 -9.07 -10.05
C PRO A 194 -15.32 -8.74 -11.25
N SER A 195 -16.41 -9.49 -11.45
CA SER A 195 -17.35 -9.26 -12.56
C SER A 195 -18.04 -7.90 -12.48
N GLY A 196 -18.14 -7.30 -11.28
CA GLY A 196 -18.66 -5.95 -11.11
C GLY A 196 -17.87 -4.86 -11.85
N PHE A 197 -16.68 -5.16 -12.36
CA PHE A 197 -15.94 -4.23 -13.21
C PHE A 197 -16.54 -4.09 -14.62
N GLY A 198 -17.40 -5.01 -15.07
CA GLY A 198 -18.08 -4.91 -16.37
C GLY A 198 -19.02 -3.72 -16.45
N ASP A 199 -19.53 -3.25 -15.32
CA ASP A 199 -20.36 -2.04 -15.21
C ASP A 199 -19.53 -0.76 -14.95
N SER A 200 -18.20 -0.85 -14.92
CA SER A 200 -17.35 0.29 -14.63
C SER A 200 -17.24 1.24 -15.82
N SER A 201 -17.58 2.51 -15.60
CA SER A 201 -17.39 3.57 -16.60
C SER A 201 -16.04 4.27 -16.51
N THR A 202 -15.22 3.95 -15.49
CA THR A 202 -13.95 4.65 -15.25
C THR A 202 -12.72 3.82 -15.54
N LEU A 203 -12.87 2.50 -15.73
CA LEU A 203 -11.73 1.60 -15.88
C LEU A 203 -11.14 1.73 -17.29
N GLU A 204 -9.94 2.30 -17.36
CA GLU A 204 -9.26 2.61 -18.61
C GLU A 204 -8.20 1.55 -18.97
N MET A 205 -7.64 0.87 -17.96
CA MET A 205 -6.51 -0.03 -18.16
C MET A 205 -6.43 -1.17 -17.16
N ILE A 206 -6.19 -2.38 -17.68
CA ILE A 206 -5.78 -3.55 -16.90
C ILE A 206 -4.45 -4.06 -17.44
N GLU A 207 -3.47 -4.19 -16.55
CA GLU A 207 -2.20 -4.84 -16.84
C GLU A 207 -2.10 -6.14 -16.05
N VAL A 208 -1.80 -7.23 -16.74
CA VAL A 208 -1.64 -8.55 -16.15
C VAL A 208 -0.28 -9.12 -16.53
N GLN A 209 0.52 -9.48 -15.53
CA GLN A 209 1.84 -10.08 -15.68
C GLN A 209 1.93 -11.36 -14.84
N MET A 210 2.62 -12.39 -15.36
CA MET A 210 2.87 -13.65 -14.63
C MET A 210 1.59 -14.28 -14.05
N TYR A 211 0.61 -14.53 -14.92
CA TYR A 211 -0.77 -14.89 -14.57
C TYR A 211 -1.14 -16.33 -14.95
N THR A 212 -2.34 -16.78 -14.52
CA THR A 212 -2.92 -18.07 -14.92
C THR A 212 -3.85 -17.92 -16.12
N SER A 213 -3.99 -18.97 -16.94
CA SER A 213 -4.92 -18.96 -18.09
C SER A 213 -6.32 -18.47 -17.71
N SER A 214 -6.83 -18.89 -16.55
CA SER A 214 -8.14 -18.45 -16.04
C SER A 214 -8.24 -16.94 -15.83
N LEU A 215 -7.20 -16.29 -15.31
CA LEU A 215 -7.20 -14.84 -15.09
C LEU A 215 -7.16 -14.10 -16.42
N ALA A 216 -6.43 -14.63 -17.40
CA ALA A 216 -6.39 -14.08 -18.75
C ALA A 216 -7.77 -14.14 -19.42
N GLU A 217 -8.45 -15.29 -19.33
CA GLU A 217 -9.81 -15.47 -19.85
C GLU A 217 -10.80 -14.53 -19.17
N SER A 218 -10.71 -14.38 -17.84
CA SER A 218 -11.54 -13.44 -17.09
C SER A 218 -11.35 -11.99 -17.53
N VAL A 219 -10.12 -11.55 -17.77
CA VAL A 219 -9.83 -10.18 -18.22
C VAL A 219 -10.27 -9.96 -19.67
N ARG A 220 -10.16 -10.97 -20.54
CA ARG A 220 -10.70 -10.89 -21.92
C ARG A 220 -12.23 -10.77 -21.93
N ARG A 221 -12.92 -11.59 -21.14
CA ARG A 221 -14.38 -11.50 -21.00
C ARG A 221 -14.81 -10.11 -20.51
N LEU A 222 -14.10 -9.58 -19.51
CA LEU A 222 -14.36 -8.23 -19.01
C LEU A 222 -14.14 -7.15 -20.08
N GLN A 223 -13.12 -7.32 -20.93
CA GLN A 223 -12.86 -6.41 -22.04
C GLN A 223 -14.03 -6.42 -23.04
N GLU A 224 -14.51 -7.61 -23.44
CA GLU A 224 -15.67 -7.77 -24.33
C GLU A 224 -16.93 -7.11 -23.75
N GLU A 225 -17.21 -7.34 -22.45
CA GLU A 225 -18.36 -6.73 -21.74
C GLU A 225 -18.31 -5.18 -21.75
N LEU A 226 -17.13 -4.59 -21.57
CA LEU A 226 -16.94 -3.14 -21.59
C LEU A 226 -17.04 -2.56 -23.00
N GLU A 227 -16.51 -3.26 -24.00
CA GLU A 227 -16.58 -2.86 -25.41
C GLU A 227 -18.04 -2.87 -25.92
N ASP A 228 -18.83 -3.88 -25.55
CA ASP A 228 -20.27 -3.96 -25.88
C ASP A 228 -21.07 -2.79 -25.27
N MET A 229 -20.63 -2.25 -24.13
CA MET A 229 -21.19 -1.07 -23.47
C MET A 229 -20.66 0.27 -24.02
N GLY A 230 -19.75 0.22 -25.00
CA GLY A 230 -19.14 1.41 -25.62
C GLY A 230 -17.97 2.02 -24.85
N ASN A 231 -17.41 1.31 -23.87
CA ASN A 231 -16.23 1.71 -23.12
C ASN A 231 -14.96 1.12 -23.76
N GLU A 232 -13.86 1.89 -23.78
CA GLU A 232 -12.57 1.40 -24.29
C GLU A 232 -11.67 0.96 -23.12
N LEU A 233 -11.37 -0.33 -23.05
CA LEU A 233 -10.44 -0.89 -22.05
C LEU A 233 -9.11 -1.28 -22.70
N LYS A 234 -8.00 -0.72 -22.20
CA LYS A 234 -6.66 -1.16 -22.60
C LYS A 234 -6.20 -2.34 -21.76
N VAL A 235 -6.05 -3.50 -22.39
CA VAL A 235 -5.51 -4.70 -21.74
C VAL A 235 -4.06 -4.92 -22.18
N LEU A 236 -3.13 -4.87 -21.22
CA LEU A 236 -1.73 -5.26 -21.42
C LEU A 236 -1.46 -6.60 -20.76
N VAL A 237 -1.02 -7.56 -21.56
CA VAL A 237 -0.74 -8.92 -21.12
C VAL A 237 0.73 -9.23 -21.44
N GLU A 238 1.58 -9.19 -20.42
CA GLU A 238 3.00 -9.54 -20.57
C GLU A 238 3.23 -10.97 -20.10
N PHE A 239 3.54 -11.84 -21.07
CA PHE A 239 4.05 -13.17 -20.80
C PHE A 239 5.51 -13.04 -20.37
N SER A 240 5.85 -13.61 -19.23
CA SER A 240 7.23 -13.94 -18.93
C SER A 240 7.46 -15.40 -19.26
N ASP A 241 8.23 -15.65 -20.31
CA ASP A 241 8.82 -16.95 -20.58
C ASP A 241 9.84 -17.30 -19.48
N THR A 242 9.37 -17.73 -18.32
CA THR A 242 10.21 -18.41 -17.32
C THR A 242 9.38 -19.45 -16.58
N ASP A 243 8.96 -20.48 -17.32
CA ASP A 243 8.85 -21.83 -16.76
C ASP A 243 10.25 -22.47 -16.82
N PHE A 244 10.96 -22.49 -15.69
CA PHE A 244 12.05 -23.42 -15.38
C PHE A 244 12.09 -23.67 -13.87
#